data_AF-A0A9D6R8M1-F1
#
_entry.id   AF-A0A9D6R8M1-F1
#
_cell.length_a   1.000
_cell.length_b   1.000
_cell.length_c   1.000
_cell.angle_alpha   90.00
_cell.angle_beta   90.00
_cell.angle_gamma   90.00
#
_symmetry.space_group_name_H-M   'P 1'
#
loop_
_entity.id
_entity.type
_entity.pdbx_description
1 polymer ?
#
loop_
_entity_poly.entity_id
_entity_poly.type
_entity_poly.pdbx_seq_one_letter_code
_entity_poly.pdbx_strand_id
1 'polypeptide(L)'
;MSDDERDANNARPHVHQHQMAIQADAATSLGVYANLMMVSHRKEEFVLDFLFVQPQQAAPGQTVATLRSRIVTTPEHAKRIVRALQENIQRYETAFGVTAEATDLPRNVH
;
A
#
# COMPACT_ATOMS: atom_id res chain seq x y z
N MET A 1 46.05 28.09 32.90
CA MET A 1 45.85 28.68 31.57
C MET A 1 45.80 27.50 30.62
N SER A 2 44.81 26.63 30.75
CA SER A 2 43.36 26.86 30.53
C SER A 2 43.06 26.97 29.03
N ASP A 3 42.12 26.13 28.64
CA ASP A 3 41.15 26.41 27.57
C ASP A 3 41.67 26.25 26.14
N ASP A 4 41.42 25.08 25.55
CA ASP A 4 40.24 24.96 24.68
C ASP A 4 40.27 23.61 23.94
N GLU A 5 39.57 22.64 24.53
CA GLU A 5 38.80 21.66 23.77
C GLU A 5 37.96 22.41 22.71
N ARG A 6 38.38 22.36 21.45
CA ARG A 6 37.47 22.63 20.33
C ARG A 6 37.12 21.32 19.68
N ASP A 7 36.27 20.60 20.39
CA ASP A 7 35.35 19.63 19.81
C ASP A 7 34.61 20.33 18.66
N ALA A 8 35.07 20.07 17.45
CA ALA A 8 34.41 20.46 16.22
C ALA A 8 33.13 19.62 16.09
N ASN A 9 32.12 20.10 16.80
CA ASN A 9 30.70 19.87 16.72
C ASN A 9 30.26 19.06 15.47
N ASN A 10 30.12 17.75 15.67
CA ASN A 10 29.42 16.82 14.80
C ASN A 10 27.93 17.19 14.75
N ALA A 11 27.58 18.20 13.95
CA ALA A 11 26.21 18.56 13.64
C ALA A 11 25.63 17.54 12.64
N ARG A 12 25.27 16.35 13.14
CA ARG A 12 24.39 15.44 12.40
C ARG A 12 23.08 16.20 12.18
N PRO A 13 22.58 16.34 10.94
CA PRO A 13 21.28 16.96 10.72
C PRO A 13 20.25 16.10 11.44
N HIS A 14 19.62 16.67 12.47
CA HIS A 14 18.45 16.10 13.09
C HIS A 14 17.35 16.10 12.02
N VAL A 15 17.19 14.96 11.35
CA VAL A 15 16.01 14.68 10.53
C VAL A 15 14.81 14.71 11.47
N HIS A 16 14.18 15.86 11.58
CA HIS A 16 12.90 16.01 12.25
C HIS A 16 11.88 15.18 11.47
N GLN A 17 11.67 13.94 11.93
CA GLN A 17 10.55 13.13 11.51
C GLN A 17 9.28 13.90 11.89
N HIS A 18 8.68 14.54 10.90
CA HIS A 18 7.39 15.20 11.08
C HIS A 18 6.38 14.11 11.42
N GLN A 19 5.99 14.03 12.69
CA GLN A 19 4.85 13.22 13.11
C GLN A 19 3.59 13.93 12.62
N MET A 20 3.06 13.46 11.49
CA MET A 20 1.79 13.93 10.97
C MET A 20 0.65 13.28 11.74
N ALA A 21 -0.22 14.09 12.36
CA ALA A 21 -1.47 13.60 12.93
C ALA A 21 -2.44 13.27 11.77
N ILE A 22 -2.78 11.99 11.62
CA ILE A 22 -3.75 11.54 10.62
C ILE A 22 -5.15 11.60 11.24
N GLN A 23 -6.05 12.33 10.57
CA GLN A 23 -7.47 12.39 10.94
C GLN A 23 -8.28 11.53 9.98
N ALA A 24 -9.21 10.74 10.50
CA ALA A 24 -10.14 9.93 9.72
C ALA A 24 -11.49 9.85 10.44
N ASP A 25 -12.57 9.79 9.69
CA ASP A 25 -13.87 9.43 10.26
C ASP A 25 -13.90 7.96 10.70
N ALA A 26 -14.90 7.60 11.50
CA ALA A 26 -15.01 6.25 12.06
C ALA A 26 -15.09 5.16 10.99
N ALA A 27 -15.77 5.40 9.87
CA ALA A 27 -15.91 4.41 8.81
C ALA A 27 -14.59 4.21 8.05
N THR A 28 -13.89 5.30 7.71
CA THR A 28 -12.58 5.23 7.04
C THR A 28 -11.52 4.57 7.94
N SER A 29 -11.55 4.83 9.25
CA SER A 29 -10.61 4.28 10.23
C SER A 29 -10.68 2.74 10.36
N LEU A 30 -11.86 2.15 10.16
CA LEU A 30 -12.03 0.70 10.18
C LEU A 30 -11.43 0.00 8.95
N GLY A 31 -11.23 0.75 7.86
CA GLY A 31 -10.80 0.21 6.58
C GLY A 31 -11.87 -0.61 5.86
N VAL A 32 -11.53 -1.03 4.65
CA VAL A 32 -12.39 -1.90 3.83
C VAL A 32 -11.61 -3.13 3.39
N TYR A 33 -12.23 -4.31 3.50
CA TYR A 33 -11.66 -5.54 2.98
C TYR A 33 -11.87 -5.64 1.47
N ALA A 34 -10.80 -5.96 0.74
CA ALA A 34 -10.81 -6.26 -0.68
C ALA A 34 -9.89 -7.46 -0.96
N ASN A 35 -10.25 -8.27 -1.95
CA ASN A 35 -9.52 -9.47 -2.33
C ASN A 35 -9.10 -9.48 -3.80
N LEU A 36 -9.35 -8.38 -4.51
CA LEU A 36 -8.92 -8.16 -5.88
C LEU A 36 -8.60 -6.68 -6.07
N MET A 37 -7.53 -6.38 -6.81
CA MET A 37 -7.20 -5.01 -7.21
C MET A 37 -7.16 -4.94 -8.74
N MET A 38 -7.85 -3.97 -9.31
CA MET A 38 -7.76 -3.65 -10.73
C MET A 38 -7.06 -2.30 -10.89
N VAL A 39 -6.07 -2.24 -11.77
CA VAL A 39 -5.28 -1.03 -12.03
C VAL A 39 -5.52 -0.55 -13.45
N SER A 40 -5.88 0.72 -13.60
CA SER A 40 -5.94 1.40 -14.89
C SER A 40 -5.24 2.75 -14.80
N HIS A 41 -4.85 3.35 -15.93
CA HIS A 41 -4.16 4.64 -15.91
C HIS A 41 -4.35 5.44 -17.21
N ARG A 42 -4.16 6.75 -17.07
CA ARG A 42 -3.91 7.72 -18.13
C ARG A 42 -2.54 8.36 -17.89
N LYS A 43 -2.14 9.31 -18.73
CA LYS A 43 -0.84 9.96 -18.60
C LYS A 43 -0.72 10.74 -17.28
N GLU A 44 -1.84 11.27 -16.79
CA GLU A 44 -1.90 12.15 -15.62
C GLU A 44 -2.27 11.41 -14.33
N GLU A 45 -2.87 10.22 -14.41
CA GLU A 45 -3.44 9.53 -13.25
C GLU A 45 -3.37 8.00 -13.34
N PHE A 46 -3.26 7.37 -12.18
CA PHE A 46 -3.49 5.96 -11.93
C PHE A 46 -4.77 5.82 -11.09
N VAL A 47 -5.59 4.84 -11.45
CA VAL A 47 -6.80 4.46 -10.73
C VAL A 47 -6.61 3.04 -10.20
N LEU A 48 -6.66 2.91 -8.87
CA LEU A 48 -6.57 1.64 -8.13
C LEU A 48 -7.94 1.30 -7.58
N ASP A 49 -8.60 0.32 -8.20
CA ASP A 49 -9.90 -0.18 -7.76
C ASP A 49 -9.73 -1.40 -6.89
N PHE A 50 -10.09 -1.27 -5.61
CA PHE A 50 -10.13 -2.37 -4.66
C PHE A 50 -11.52 -2.99 -4.68
N LEU A 51 -11.57 -4.23 -5.14
CA LEU A 51 -12.79 -4.98 -5.40
C LEU A 51 -12.94 -6.13 -4.40
N PHE A 52 -14.19 -6.48 -4.12
CA PHE A 52 -14.55 -7.69 -3.41
C PHE A 52 -15.33 -8.62 -4.32
N VAL A 53 -14.77 -9.79 -4.61
CA VAL A 53 -15.44 -10.86 -5.34
C VAL A 53 -15.96 -11.88 -4.32
N GLN A 54 -17.26 -12.22 -4.42
CA GLN A 54 -17.90 -13.25 -3.61
C GLN A 54 -17.83 -14.60 -4.33
N PRO A 55 -16.95 -15.53 -3.94
CA PRO A 55 -16.77 -16.79 -4.68
C PRO A 55 -18.02 -17.66 -4.65
N GLN A 56 -18.79 -17.60 -3.55
CA GLN A 56 -20.01 -18.38 -3.37
C GLN A 56 -21.20 -17.89 -4.21
N GLN A 57 -21.15 -16.64 -4.68
CA GLN A 57 -22.20 -16.05 -5.52
C GLN A 57 -21.84 -16.09 -7.01
N ALA A 58 -20.69 -16.67 -7.37
CA ALA A 58 -20.31 -16.86 -8.75
C ALA A 58 -21.13 -18.02 -9.35
N ALA A 59 -22.25 -17.70 -9.99
CA ALA A 59 -22.90 -18.66 -10.88
C ALA A 59 -21.99 -18.91 -12.10
N PRO A 60 -22.02 -20.09 -12.73
CA PRO A 60 -21.24 -20.35 -13.94
C PRO A 60 -21.48 -19.25 -14.98
N GLY A 61 -20.43 -18.48 -15.30
CA GLY A 61 -20.49 -17.37 -16.26
C GLY A 61 -20.91 -16.00 -15.68
N GLN A 62 -21.19 -15.88 -14.38
CA GLN A 62 -21.41 -14.60 -13.72
C GLN A 62 -20.58 -14.49 -12.45
N THR A 63 -19.48 -13.73 -12.54
CA THR A 63 -18.73 -13.27 -11.35
C THR A 63 -19.10 -11.83 -11.09
N VAL A 64 -19.72 -11.56 -9.94
CA VAL A 64 -20.03 -10.19 -9.52
C VAL A 64 -18.93 -9.71 -8.57
N ALA A 65 -18.27 -8.61 -8.94
CA ALA A 65 -17.32 -7.89 -8.12
C ALA A 65 -17.97 -6.60 -7.59
N THR A 66 -17.82 -6.32 -6.30
CA THR A 66 -18.25 -5.06 -5.69
C THR A 66 -17.06 -4.14 -5.49
N LEU A 67 -17.13 -2.90 -6.00
CA LEU A 67 -16.13 -1.88 -5.70
C LEU A 67 -16.22 -1.47 -4.24
N ARG A 68 -15.13 -1.66 -3.49
CA ARG A 68 -15.04 -1.31 -2.07
C ARG A 68 -14.38 0.05 -1.85
N SER A 69 -13.34 0.34 -2.62
CA SER A 69 -12.66 1.64 -2.59
C SER A 69 -11.97 1.90 -3.92
N ARG A 70 -11.83 3.19 -4.26
CA ARG A 70 -11.08 3.67 -5.41
C ARG A 70 -10.08 4.71 -4.94
N ILE A 71 -8.81 4.50 -5.26
CA ILE A 71 -7.76 5.49 -5.06
C ILE A 71 -7.31 6.01 -6.42
N VAL A 72 -7.36 7.32 -6.60
CA VAL A 72 -6.81 8.00 -7.78
C VAL A 72 -5.55 8.74 -7.36
N THR A 73 -4.45 8.52 -8.09
CA THR A 73 -3.14 9.08 -7.72
C THR A 73 -2.31 9.41 -8.94
N THR A 74 -1.23 10.18 -8.79
CA THR A 74 -0.34 10.52 -9.92
C THR A 74 0.64 9.37 -10.20
N PRO A 75 1.21 9.27 -11.41
CA PRO A 75 2.22 8.26 -11.73
C PRO A 75 3.42 8.24 -10.78
N GLU A 76 3.87 9.41 -10.30
CA GLU A 76 4.99 9.52 -9.35
C GLU A 76 4.62 8.94 -7.99
N HIS A 77 3.40 9.21 -7.50
CA HIS A 77 2.92 8.66 -6.24
C HIS A 77 2.65 7.16 -6.34
N ALA A 78 2.14 6.66 -7.48
CA ALA A 78 2.00 5.23 -7.72
C ALA A 78 3.35 4.49 -7.57
N LYS A 79 4.43 5.04 -8.16
CA LYS A 79 5.79 4.48 -7.98
C LYS A 79 6.23 4.48 -6.52
N ARG A 80 5.97 5.57 -5.79
CA ARG A 80 6.28 5.67 -4.35
C ARG A 80 5.52 4.62 -3.53
N ILE A 81 4.25 4.40 -3.84
CA ILE A 81 3.41 3.39 -3.17
C ILE A 81 3.98 1.99 -3.40
N VAL A 82 4.28 1.61 -4.65
CA VAL A 82 4.83 0.28 -4.98
C VAL A 82 6.12 0.02 -4.24
N ARG A 83 7.06 0.97 -4.25
CA ARG A 83 8.32 0.83 -3.54
C ARG A 83 8.11 0.65 -2.03
N ALA A 84 7.25 1.48 -1.43
CA ALA A 84 6.96 1.38 0.00
C ALA A 84 6.31 0.03 0.35
N LEU A 85 5.39 -0.46 -0.48
CA LEU A 85 4.74 -1.76 -0.27
C LEU A 85 5.75 -2.91 -0.37
N GLN A 86 6.61 -2.92 -1.39
CA GLN A 86 7.66 -3.94 -1.56
C GLN A 86 8.58 -4.00 -0.34
N GLU A 87 9.07 -2.85 0.13
CA GLU A 87 9.93 -2.77 1.31
C GLU A 87 9.20 -3.26 2.58
N ASN A 88 7.89 -2.99 2.72
CA ASN A 88 7.11 -3.46 3.87
C ASN A 88 6.81 -4.96 3.82
N ILE A 89 6.52 -5.52 2.63
CA ILE A 89 6.31 -6.97 2.44
C ILE A 89 7.59 -7.72 2.79
N GLN A 90 8.76 -7.28 2.32
CA GLN A 90 10.04 -7.90 2.66
C GLN A 90 10.29 -7.91 4.18
N ARG A 91 9.99 -6.81 4.87
CA ARG A 91 10.08 -6.73 6.33
C ARG A 91 9.11 -7.70 7.02
N TYR A 92 7.87 -7.79 6.52
CA TYR A 92 6.88 -8.74 7.02
C TYR A 92 7.37 -10.18 6.85
N GLU A 93 7.83 -10.56 5.66
CA GLU A 93 8.28 -11.93 5.40
C GLU A 93 9.54 -12.30 6.19
N THR A 94 10.42 -11.34 6.46
CA THR A 94 11.57 -11.55 7.35
C THR A 94 11.12 -11.90 8.77
N ALA A 95 10.01 -11.33 9.24
CA ALA A 95 9.49 -11.54 10.60
C ALA A 95 8.54 -12.74 10.72
N PHE A 96 7.76 -13.05 9.67
CA PHE A 96 6.66 -14.03 9.73
C PHE A 96 6.81 -15.19 8.73
N GLY A 97 7.83 -15.17 7.89
CA GLY A 97 8.06 -16.16 6.83
C GLY A 97 7.53 -15.71 5.46
N VAL A 98 8.04 -16.35 4.41
CA VAL A 98 7.68 -16.07 3.01
C VAL A 98 6.22 -16.42 2.75
N THR A 99 5.51 -15.56 2.04
CA THR A 99 4.11 -15.77 1.67
C THR A 99 3.98 -16.12 0.19
N ALA A 100 3.04 -17.00 -0.16
CA ALA A 100 2.74 -17.26 -1.56
C ALA A 100 1.95 -16.10 -2.17
N GLU A 101 2.18 -15.79 -3.44
CA GLU A 101 1.33 -14.85 -4.17
C GLU A 101 -0.10 -15.38 -4.24
N ALA A 102 -1.07 -14.50 -4.04
CA ALA A 102 -2.46 -14.84 -4.26
C ALA A 102 -2.66 -15.20 -5.73
N THR A 103 -3.32 -16.33 -5.99
CA THR A 103 -3.69 -16.71 -7.36
C THR A 103 -5.02 -16.05 -7.66
N ASP A 104 -5.01 -15.00 -8.47
CA ASP A 104 -6.21 -14.21 -8.75
C ASP A 104 -7.25 -15.05 -9.50
N LEU A 105 -8.29 -15.50 -8.76
CA LEU A 105 -9.51 -16.16 -9.25
C LEU A 105 -9.30 -17.53 -9.95
N PRO A 106 -10.31 -18.43 -9.94
CA PRO A 106 -10.22 -19.69 -10.68
C PRO A 106 -10.03 -19.37 -12.16
N ARG A 107 -8.88 -19.75 -12.72
CA ARG A 107 -8.73 -19.85 -14.17
C ARG A 107 -9.81 -20.85 -14.61
N ASN A 108 -10.80 -20.41 -15.37
CA ASN A 108 -11.65 -21.34 -16.11
C ASN A 108 -10.72 -22.10 -17.06
N VAL A 109 -10.31 -23.30 -16.63
CA VAL A 109 -9.61 -24.25 -17.49
C VAL A 109 -10.69 -24.79 -18.41
N HIS A 110 -10.61 -24.44 -19.70
CA HIS A 110 -11.30 -25.18 -20.75
C HIS A 110 -10.68 -26.57 -20.90
#